data_AF-X0S9L8-F1
#
_entry.id   AF-X0S9L8-F1
#
_cell.length_a   1.000
_cell.length_b   1.000
_cell.length_c   1.000
_cell.angle_alpha   90.00
_cell.angle_beta   90.00
_cell.angle_gamma   90.00
#
_symmetry.space_group_name_H-M   'P 1'
#
loop_
_entity.id
_entity.type
_entity.pdbx_description
1 polymer ?
#
loop_
_entity_poly.entity_id
_entity_poly.type
_entity_poly.pdbx_seq_one_letter_code
_entity_poly.pdbx_strand_id
1 'polypeptide(L)'
;MRESCLDCVRKHIAQALILLTESKLGHPEHKWLAVGHLAEAEAESVADYEVLAKSIRNERLKIIDDKKFNLLILIEQATILSKEKK
;
A
#
# COMPACT_ATOMS: atom_id res chain seq x y z
N MET A 1 -8.03 3.01 16.68
CA MET A 1 -7.92 2.82 15.21
C MET A 1 -7.49 4.16 14.62
N ARG A 2 -6.59 4.20 13.64
CA ARG A 2 -6.20 5.48 13.01
C ARG A 2 -7.37 6.00 12.17
N GLU A 3 -7.55 7.32 12.13
CA GLU A 3 -8.53 7.93 11.23
C GLU A 3 -8.14 7.67 9.78
N SER A 4 -9.13 7.45 8.92
CA SER A 4 -8.85 7.13 7.54
C SER A 4 -8.40 8.34 6.72
N CYS A 5 -7.21 8.23 6.12
CA CYS A 5 -6.62 9.29 5.31
C CYS A 5 -6.07 8.74 3.98
N LEU A 6 -6.78 8.99 2.87
CA LEU A 6 -6.38 8.52 1.54
C LEU A 6 -5.04 9.13 1.07
N ASP A 7 -4.65 10.30 1.57
CA ASP A 7 -3.35 10.90 1.30
C ASP A 7 -2.23 10.12 2.00
N CYS A 8 -2.47 9.70 3.25
CA CYS A 8 -1.57 8.81 3.95
C CYS A 8 -1.48 7.45 3.27
N VAL A 9 -2.61 6.86 2.85
CA VAL A 9 -2.61 5.60 2.09
C VAL A 9 -1.73 5.72 0.83
N ARG A 10 -1.91 6.76 0.01
CA ARG A 10 -1.11 6.98 -1.20
C ARG A 10 0.38 7.17 -0.88
N LYS A 11 0.71 7.96 0.14
CA LYS A 11 2.08 8.18 0.64
C LYS A 11 2.75 6.85 1.01
N HIS A 12 2.08 6.03 1.80
CA HIS A 12 2.62 4.74 2.25
C HIS A 12 2.80 3.75 1.09
N ILE A 13 1.84 3.68 0.16
CA ILE A 13 1.98 2.82 -1.04
C ILE A 13 3.13 3.31 -1.93
N ALA A 14 3.29 4.62 -2.13
CA ALA A 14 4.39 5.18 -2.90
C ALA A 14 5.75 4.85 -2.27
N GLN A 15 5.88 4.98 -0.95
CA GLN A 15 7.09 4.60 -0.23
C GLN A 15 7.41 3.10 -0.40
N ALA A 16 6.40 2.24 -0.31
CA ALA A 16 6.56 0.80 -0.56
C ALA A 16 7.05 0.49 -1.99
N LEU A 17 6.58 1.23 -3.00
CA LEU A 17 7.02 1.08 -4.39
C LEU A 17 8.52 1.35 -4.57
N ILE A 18 9.01 2.42 -3.95
CA ILE A 18 10.44 2.79 -4.00
C ILE A 18 11.29 1.72 -3.32
N LEU A 19 10.91 1.30 -2.12
CA LEU A 19 11.63 0.27 -1.36
C LEU A 19 11.66 -1.08 -2.09
N LEU A 20 10.58 -1.48 -2.77
CA LEU A 20 10.57 -2.68 -3.61
C LEU A 20 11.46 -2.57 -4.84
N THR A 21 11.66 -1.35 -5.34
CA THR A 21 12.58 -1.09 -6.45
C THR A 21 14.02 -1.22 -5.95
N GLU A 22 14.36 -0.56 -4.85
CA GLU A 22 15.67 -0.63 -4.21
C GLU A 22 16.02 -2.06 -3.76
N SER A 23 15.03 -2.82 -3.30
CA SER A 23 15.17 -4.24 -2.99
C SER A 23 15.73 -5.05 -4.14
N LYS A 24 15.34 -4.72 -5.38
CA LYS A 24 15.86 -5.36 -6.59
C LYS A 24 17.22 -4.83 -7.04
N LEU A 25 17.67 -3.69 -6.51
CA LEU A 25 18.91 -3.01 -6.88
C LEU A 25 20.08 -3.31 -5.92
N GLY A 26 19.89 -4.18 -4.93
CA GLY A 26 20.95 -4.60 -4.01
C GLY A 26 20.64 -4.40 -2.53
N HIS A 27 19.43 -3.98 -2.18
CA HIS A 27 18.98 -3.77 -0.79
C HIS A 27 17.86 -4.76 -0.40
N PRO A 28 18.10 -6.08 -0.40
CA PRO A 28 17.06 -7.09 -0.24
C PRO A 28 16.18 -6.89 1.01
N GLU A 29 16.73 -6.33 2.08
CA GLU A 29 16.04 -5.97 3.32
C GLU A 29 14.93 -4.91 3.13
N HIS A 30 15.01 -4.06 2.10
CA HIS A 30 13.98 -3.06 1.79
C HIS A 30 12.63 -3.70 1.44
N LYS A 31 12.59 -4.98 1.03
CA LYS A 31 11.34 -5.74 0.86
C LYS A 31 10.50 -5.69 2.13
N TRP A 32 11.10 -5.87 3.30
CA TRP A 32 10.37 -5.91 4.58
C TRP A 32 9.92 -4.52 5.03
N LEU A 33 10.70 -3.49 4.72
CA LEU A 33 10.28 -2.09 4.93
C LEU A 33 9.06 -1.75 4.06
N ALA A 34 9.04 -2.19 2.81
CA ALA A 34 7.89 -2.02 1.93
C ALA A 34 6.64 -2.74 2.46
N VAL A 35 6.80 -3.97 2.97
CA VAL A 35 5.71 -4.71 3.64
C VAL A 35 5.18 -3.94 4.85
N GLY A 36 6.05 -3.30 5.63
CA GLY A 36 5.68 -2.43 6.74
C GLY A 36 4.80 -1.26 6.30
N HIS A 37 5.22 -0.52 5.27
CA HIS A 37 4.42 0.59 4.75
C HIS A 37 3.07 0.15 4.16
N LEU A 38 2.99 -1.02 3.53
CA LEU A 38 1.69 -1.54 3.08
C LEU A 38 0.79 -1.92 4.26
N ALA A 39 1.35 -2.37 5.38
CA ALA A 39 0.57 -2.62 6.60
C ALA A 39 0.07 -1.31 7.22
N GLU A 40 0.87 -0.23 7.18
CA GLU A 40 0.41 1.11 7.56
C GLU A 40 -0.72 1.57 6.64
N ALA A 41 -0.59 1.44 5.31
CA ALA A 41 -1.62 1.80 4.34
C ALA A 41 -2.94 1.03 4.58
N GLU A 42 -2.87 -0.26 4.93
CA GLU A 42 -4.03 -1.07 5.34
C GLU A 42 -4.70 -0.49 6.59
N ALA A 43 -3.91 -0.13 7.62
CA ALA A 43 -4.43 0.46 8.85
C ALA A 43 -5.05 1.86 8.65
N GLU A 44 -4.51 2.67 7.74
CA GLU A 44 -5.03 4.00 7.36
C GLU A 44 -6.33 3.92 6.53
N SER A 45 -6.71 2.75 6.02
CA SER A 45 -7.90 2.59 5.17
C SER A 45 -9.02 1.76 5.81
N VAL A 46 -8.74 1.00 6.87
CA VAL A 46 -9.68 0.01 7.41
C VAL A 46 -11.00 0.60 7.96
N ALA A 47 -10.98 1.83 8.46
CA ALA A 47 -12.15 2.44 9.10
C ALA A 47 -13.22 2.88 8.08
N ASP A 48 -12.82 3.61 7.04
CA ASP A 48 -13.74 4.19 6.05
C ASP A 48 -13.74 3.44 4.70
N TYR A 49 -12.70 2.66 4.41
CA TYR A 49 -12.42 2.13 3.07
C TYR A 49 -12.05 0.63 3.11
N GLU A 50 -12.92 -0.19 3.69
CA GLU A 50 -12.66 -1.62 3.91
C GLU A 50 -12.25 -2.37 2.62
N VAL A 51 -12.85 -2.05 1.47
CA VAL A 51 -12.51 -2.67 0.17
C VAL A 51 -11.08 -2.32 -0.27
N LEU A 52 -10.66 -1.08 -0.05
CA LEU A 52 -9.30 -0.64 -0.32
C LEU A 52 -8.31 -1.31 0.65
N ALA A 53 -8.64 -1.39 1.93
CA ALA A 53 -7.83 -2.07 2.94
C ALA A 53 -7.58 -3.55 2.59
N LYS A 54 -8.64 -4.26 2.17
CA LYS A 54 -8.54 -5.65 1.69
C LYS A 54 -7.65 -5.76 0.44
N SER A 55 -7.78 -4.82 -0.50
CA SER A 55 -6.97 -4.78 -1.71
C SER A 55 -5.48 -4.58 -1.38
N ILE A 56 -5.16 -3.65 -0.48
CA ILE A 56 -3.80 -3.40 0.01
C ILE A 56 -3.25 -4.65 0.69
N ARG A 57 -4.02 -5.28 1.58
CA ARG A 57 -3.62 -6.53 2.27
C ARG A 57 -3.29 -7.64 1.27
N ASN A 58 -4.10 -7.82 0.24
CA ASN A 58 -3.89 -8.84 -0.77
C ASN A 58 -2.57 -8.63 -1.54
N GLU A 59 -2.27 -7.39 -1.95
CA GLU A 59 -1.00 -7.09 -2.61
C GLU A 59 0.19 -7.24 -1.66
N ARG A 60 0.04 -6.84 -0.39
CA ARG A 60 1.06 -7.05 0.65
C ARG A 60 1.39 -8.53 0.84
N LEU A 61 0.39 -9.40 0.90
CA LEU A 61 0.58 -10.85 1.00
C LEU A 61 1.26 -11.43 -0.25
N LYS A 62 0.91 -10.95 -1.45
CA LYS A 62 1.61 -11.34 -2.70
C LYS A 62 3.09 -11.00 -2.63
N ILE A 63 3.46 -9.82 -2.11
CA ILE A 63 4.86 -9.43 -1.95
C ILE A 63 5.59 -10.34 -0.95
N ILE A 64 4.96 -10.67 0.19
CA ILE A 64 5.54 -11.58 1.19
C ILE A 64 5.85 -12.93 0.55
N ASP A 65 4.88 -13.48 -0.19
CA ASP A 65 4.96 -14.77 -0.89
C ASP A 65 5.79 -14.73 -2.20
N ASP A 66 6.46 -13.62 -2.51
CA ASP A 66 7.22 -13.42 -3.75
C ASP A 66 6.39 -13.66 -5.04
N LYS A 67 5.08 -13.40 -4.97
CA LYS A 67 4.14 -13.46 -6.09
C LYS A 67 4.09 -12.13 -6.83
N LYS A 68 3.59 -12.18 -8.07
CA LYS A 68 3.33 -10.99 -8.88
C LYS A 68 2.33 -10.07 -8.17
N PHE A 69 2.70 -8.82 -8.00
CA PHE A 69 1.89 -7.76 -7.38
C PHE A 69 1.72 -6.56 -8.32
N ASN A 70 0.77 -5.67 -8.02
CA ASN A 70 0.61 -4.40 -8.69
C ASN A 70 0.19 -3.32 -7.68
N LEU A 71 1.13 -2.48 -7.24
CA LEU A 71 0.82 -1.40 -6.28
C LEU A 71 0.24 -0.15 -6.96
N LEU A 72 0.41 0.02 -8.28
CA LEU A 72 -0.12 1.18 -9.00
C LEU A 72 -1.65 1.20 -9.00
N ILE A 73 -2.28 0.03 -9.09
CA ILE A 73 -3.75 -0.08 -9.04
C ILE A 73 -4.30 0.41 -7.70
N LEU A 74 -3.55 0.24 -6.60
CA LEU A 74 -3.96 0.69 -5.27
C LEU A 74 -3.89 2.23 -5.16
N ILE A 75 -2.86 2.85 -5.77
CA ILE A 75 -2.76 4.31 -5.85
C ILE A 75 -3.93 4.90 -6.66
N GLU A 76 -4.28 4.26 -7.77
CA GLU A 76 -5.42 4.65 -8.60
C GLU A 76 -6.73 4.56 -7.81
N GLN A 77 -6.99 3.42 -7.15
CA GLN A 77 -8.16 3.23 -6.29
C GLN A 77 -8.25 4.30 -5.19
N ALA A 78 -7.16 4.54 -4.45
CA ALA A 78 -7.13 5.58 -3.42
C ALA A 78 -7.35 6.98 -4.00
N THR A 79 -6.88 7.24 -5.21
CA THR A 79 -7.07 8.52 -5.90
C THR A 79 -8.52 8.72 -6.33
N ILE A 80 -9.19 7.69 -6.86
CA ILE A 80 -10.61 7.74 -7.22
C ILE A 80 -11.46 8.02 -5.98
N LEU A 81 -11.26 7.26 -4.90
CA LEU A 81 -11.99 7.45 -3.63
C LEU A 81 -11.78 8.85 -3.03
N SER A 82 -10.61 9.47 -3.27
CA SER A 82 -10.34 10.83 -2.77
C SER A 82 -11.11 11.91 -3.53
N LYS A 83 -11.51 11.63 -4.78
CA LYS A 83 -12.33 12.53 -5.60
C LYS A 83 -13.81 12.39 -5.29
N GLU A 84 -14.26 11.19 -4.92
CA GLU A 84 -15.66 10.92 -4.55
C GLU A 84 -16.08 11.50 -3.20
N LYS A 85 -15.11 11.83 -2.32
CA LYS A 85 -15.36 12.54 -1.05
C LYS A 85 -15.55 14.06 -1.19
N LYS A 86 -15.42 14.64 -2.40
CA LYS A 86 -15.65 16.06 -2.69
C LYS A 86 -17.03 16.29 -3.26
#